data_AF-A0A936ARU0-F1
#
_entry.id   AF-A0A936ARU0-F1
#
_cell.length_a   1.000
_cell.length_b   1.000
_cell.length_c   1.000
_cell.angle_alpha   90.00
_cell.angle_beta   90.00
_cell.angle_gamma   90.00
#
_symmetry.space_group_name_H-M   'P 1'
#
loop_
_entity.id
_entity.type
_entity.pdbx_description
1 polymer ?
#
loop_
_entity_poly.entity_id
_entity_poly.type
_entity_poly.pdbx_seq_one_letter_code
_entity_poly.pdbx_strand_id
1 'polypeptide(L)'
;MTFFNVSKNILFSFIVFLLFTQIGFSQEKGVFSGGFETNANIFLRDSSINAINTPQYDRQKFGGEAWLNLNYSIQGYTFGVRFDMFNNSNLRNPTGSYSGVGIGRWFVKKTFGRIDLQAGYLYDQIGSGLIFRSFETRPLFIDNALYGARVQYDLGKEWKIMGFAGVQKNAFDTYTGNLKGLRLEGFLSFGEEKPLTLAPGIGFVNRTLSDENMENVINALRTYLPEDRFNPLHNTYSTSIYNTLSYRGLTWYSEFAYKSDDIFFNPFAIKTEIVGSSIGKFEQKKGTVIYNSVSLALGGLGLTAEMKRTENFSFRIDPNLRLIRGLINYLVPLNRQNTYRLTARYSPAAQDISEMAYSFDARYKFSKSLSVLGNFSHVSDLDNNLLYREVFTEILYKYKRKWQLTTGIQFLNYNQEIYEQKSEVPLVETVVPYFDFLYKFSSKKALRTEFQYMSTQQDFGSWLFGLMEYSMAPNWVFEVSGMYNIDPKKKDARGIIAKTLYPTFGAVFNKDNNRFALRFVKQVEGVVCSGGICRLEPAFSGIRFNMNTIF
;
A
#
# COMPACT_ATOMS: atom_id res chain seq x y z
N MET A 1 12.33 -30.64 -22.57
CA MET A 1 13.55 -30.19 -23.27
C MET A 1 13.13 -29.61 -24.62
N THR A 2 12.55 -28.40 -24.63
CA THR A 2 12.13 -27.62 -25.82
C THR A 2 11.56 -26.26 -25.37
N PHE A 3 12.35 -25.42 -24.69
CA PHE A 3 11.89 -24.07 -24.27
C PHE A 3 12.94 -22.95 -24.40
N PHE A 4 14.08 -23.20 -25.04
CA PHE A 4 15.19 -22.24 -25.07
C PHE A 4 15.47 -21.54 -26.41
N ASN A 5 14.68 -21.78 -27.46
CA ASN A 5 15.04 -21.33 -28.82
C ASN A 5 14.42 -20.01 -29.29
N VAL A 6 13.49 -19.39 -28.54
CA VAL A 6 12.86 -18.12 -28.99
C VAL A 6 13.55 -16.87 -28.41
N SER A 7 14.28 -16.98 -27.29
CA SER A 7 14.90 -15.80 -26.63
C SER A 7 16.24 -15.37 -27.23
N LYS A 8 17.01 -16.28 -27.83
CA LYS A 8 18.34 -15.95 -28.40
C LYS A 8 18.25 -15.09 -29.67
N ASN A 9 17.24 -15.29 -30.52
CA ASN A 9 17.13 -14.56 -31.78
C ASN A 9 16.67 -13.11 -31.59
N ILE A 10 15.89 -12.82 -30.55
CA ILE A 10 15.48 -11.44 -30.21
C ILE A 10 16.67 -10.66 -29.61
N LEU A 11 17.46 -11.31 -28.74
CA LEU A 11 18.66 -10.72 -28.14
C LEU A 11 19.76 -10.45 -29.19
N PHE A 12 19.93 -11.36 -30.16
CA PHE A 12 20.92 -11.22 -31.23
C PHE A 12 20.50 -10.16 -32.28
N SER A 13 19.21 -10.08 -32.60
CA SER A 13 18.69 -9.04 -33.52
C SER A 13 18.79 -7.63 -32.92
N PHE A 14 18.67 -7.49 -31.60
CA PHE A 14 18.86 -6.22 -30.89
C PHE A 14 20.32 -5.74 -30.91
N ILE A 15 21.28 -6.68 -30.85
CA ILE A 15 22.73 -6.37 -30.92
C ILE A 15 23.17 -6.01 -32.34
N VAL A 16 22.58 -6.63 -33.37
CA VAL A 16 22.90 -6.32 -34.78
C VAL A 16 22.29 -4.98 -35.22
N PHE A 17 21.13 -4.58 -34.69
CA PHE A 17 20.55 -3.26 -34.97
C PHE A 17 21.37 -2.10 -34.38
N LEU A 18 22.12 -2.34 -33.29
CA LEU A 18 23.01 -1.37 -32.68
C LEU A 18 24.28 -1.07 -33.49
N LEU A 19 24.64 -1.92 -34.46
CA LEU A 19 25.90 -1.82 -35.20
C LEU A 19 25.81 -1.06 -36.54
N PHE A 20 24.62 -0.61 -36.99
CA PHE A 20 24.45 -0.01 -38.32
C PHE A 20 23.99 1.45 -38.39
N THR A 21 24.01 2.22 -37.31
CA THR A 21 23.67 3.66 -37.33
C THR A 21 24.88 4.55 -37.04
N GLN A 22 25.80 4.64 -38.00
CA GLN A 22 26.83 5.68 -38.05
C GLN A 22 26.57 6.52 -39.31
N ILE A 23 25.93 7.69 -39.15
CA ILE A 23 26.15 8.95 -39.87
C ILE A 23 25.36 10.04 -39.10
N GLY A 24 25.99 11.20 -38.95
CA GLY A 24 25.81 12.11 -37.83
C GLY A 24 24.48 12.87 -37.76
N PHE A 25 24.01 13.02 -36.53
CA PHE A 25 23.38 14.23 -35.99
C PHE A 25 23.77 14.29 -34.50
N SER A 26 24.08 15.49 -34.00
CA SER A 26 24.43 15.83 -32.61
C SER A 26 24.03 14.76 -31.59
N GLN A 27 24.99 13.94 -31.12
CA GLN A 27 24.67 12.73 -30.36
C GLN A 27 24.42 13.09 -28.89
N GLU A 28 23.13 13.21 -28.56
CA GLU A 28 22.65 13.10 -27.19
C GLU A 28 23.19 11.79 -26.58
N LYS A 29 24.05 11.89 -25.57
CA LYS A 29 24.61 10.72 -24.89
C LYS A 29 23.51 10.06 -24.08
N GLY A 30 23.25 8.77 -24.31
CA GLY A 30 22.28 8.01 -23.52
C GLY A 30 22.67 7.98 -22.03
N VAL A 31 21.67 8.03 -21.15
CA VAL A 31 21.84 8.03 -19.69
C VAL A 31 21.38 6.69 -19.14
N PHE A 32 22.25 6.02 -18.39
CA PHE A 32 21.92 4.84 -17.61
C PHE A 32 21.61 5.22 -16.18
N SER A 33 20.59 4.61 -15.58
CA SER A 33 20.30 4.72 -14.17
C SER A 33 19.72 3.43 -13.65
N GLY A 34 19.83 3.19 -12.35
CA GLY A 34 19.32 1.98 -11.76
C GLY A 34 19.32 2.01 -10.24
N GLY A 35 18.91 0.88 -9.69
CA GLY A 35 18.98 0.66 -8.27
C GLY A 35 18.78 -0.80 -7.94
N PHE A 36 19.35 -1.22 -6.82
CA PHE A 36 19.23 -2.57 -6.32
C PHE A 36 18.75 -2.55 -4.87
N GLU A 37 17.66 -3.26 -4.62
CA GLU A 37 17.13 -3.48 -3.28
C GLU A 37 17.17 -4.98 -2.98
N THR A 38 17.63 -5.36 -1.80
CA THR A 38 17.51 -6.73 -1.31
C THR A 38 17.15 -6.77 0.16
N ASN A 39 16.32 -7.76 0.49
CA ASN A 39 15.96 -8.16 1.84
C ASN A 39 16.39 -9.61 2.03
N ALA A 40 17.03 -9.92 3.14
CA ALA A 40 17.41 -11.27 3.50
C ALA A 40 17.10 -11.53 4.97
N ASN A 41 16.52 -12.68 5.25
CA ASN A 41 16.04 -13.07 6.56
C ASN A 41 16.63 -14.42 6.95
N ILE A 42 17.19 -14.48 8.15
CA ILE A 42 17.53 -15.75 8.82
C ILE A 42 16.49 -15.96 9.92
N PHE A 43 15.83 -17.10 9.89
CA PHE A 43 14.72 -17.44 10.78
C PHE A 43 15.20 -18.32 11.93
N LEU A 44 14.99 -17.84 13.15
CA LEU A 44 15.29 -18.56 14.38
C LEU A 44 13.98 -19.00 15.03
N ARG A 45 13.86 -20.29 15.30
CA ARG A 45 12.64 -20.86 15.89
C ARG A 45 12.44 -20.30 17.30
N ASP A 46 11.25 -19.80 17.59
CA ASP A 46 10.90 -19.29 18.92
C ASP A 46 9.43 -19.59 19.25
N SER A 47 9.21 -20.68 20.00
CA SER A 47 7.87 -21.10 20.42
C SER A 47 7.21 -20.16 21.42
N SER A 48 7.97 -19.26 22.08
CA SER A 48 7.41 -18.33 23.06
C SER A 48 6.58 -17.22 22.42
N ILE A 49 6.68 -17.04 21.09
CA ILE A 49 5.98 -15.99 20.34
C ILE A 49 5.28 -16.53 19.09
N ASN A 50 5.07 -17.84 18.99
CA ASN A 50 4.45 -18.49 17.83
C ASN A 50 5.29 -18.40 16.53
N ALA A 51 6.61 -18.17 16.63
CA ALA A 51 7.54 -18.23 15.51
C ALA A 51 7.97 -19.69 15.24
N ILE A 52 6.99 -20.52 14.85
CA ILE A 52 7.09 -21.98 14.63
C ILE A 52 6.12 -22.43 13.52
N ASN A 53 6.22 -23.70 13.09
CA ASN A 53 5.26 -24.36 12.19
C ASN A 53 5.11 -23.70 10.81
N THR A 54 6.16 -23.03 10.34
CA THR A 54 6.26 -22.55 8.96
C THR A 54 7.52 -23.13 8.31
N PRO A 55 7.55 -23.27 6.97
CA PRO A 55 8.73 -23.77 6.28
C PRO A 55 10.01 -23.03 6.68
N GLN A 56 9.93 -21.71 6.90
CA GLN A 56 11.05 -20.86 7.27
C GLN A 56 11.64 -21.21 8.64
N TYR A 57 10.80 -21.54 9.62
CA TYR A 57 11.25 -21.93 10.96
C TYR A 57 11.58 -23.41 11.08
N ASP A 58 11.16 -24.27 10.16
CA ASP A 58 11.37 -25.71 10.28
C ASP A 58 12.51 -26.22 9.40
N ARG A 59 12.59 -25.79 8.14
CA ARG A 59 13.53 -26.34 7.15
C ARG A 59 14.21 -25.33 6.22
N GLN A 60 13.62 -24.16 5.99
CA GLN A 60 14.12 -23.10 5.11
C GLN A 60 14.57 -21.88 5.91
N LYS A 61 15.59 -22.08 6.76
CA LYS A 61 16.08 -21.09 7.74
C LYS A 61 16.58 -19.78 7.14
N PHE A 62 16.73 -19.72 5.82
CA PHE A 62 17.09 -18.53 5.07
C PHE A 62 16.04 -18.26 3.99
N GLY A 63 15.60 -17.01 3.90
CA GLY A 63 14.78 -16.49 2.81
C GLY A 63 15.22 -15.10 2.40
N GLY A 64 14.91 -14.69 1.18
CA GLY A 64 15.24 -13.35 0.71
C GLY A 64 14.55 -12.95 -0.58
N GLU A 65 14.55 -11.65 -0.82
CA GLU A 65 14.00 -10.98 -1.98
C GLU A 65 15.04 -10.01 -2.53
N ALA A 66 15.12 -9.88 -3.85
CA ALA A 66 15.98 -8.91 -4.51
C ALA A 66 15.32 -8.35 -5.77
N TRP A 67 15.51 -7.05 -5.99
CA TRP A 67 15.01 -6.31 -7.14
C TRP A 67 16.13 -5.46 -7.74
N LEU A 68 16.54 -5.75 -8.97
CA LEU A 68 17.49 -4.94 -9.73
C LEU A 68 16.75 -4.17 -10.81
N ASN A 69 16.67 -2.85 -10.67
CA ASN A 69 16.07 -1.94 -11.64
C ASN A 69 17.16 -1.31 -12.50
N LEU A 70 17.02 -1.38 -13.83
CA LEU A 70 17.91 -0.74 -14.79
C LEU A 70 17.06 0.05 -15.78
N ASN A 71 17.44 1.30 -16.03
CA ASN A 71 16.82 2.19 -16.99
C ASN A 71 17.87 2.76 -17.93
N TYR A 72 17.47 2.95 -19.19
CA TYR A 72 18.29 3.58 -20.21
C TYR A 72 17.45 4.59 -20.99
N SER A 73 17.88 5.85 -21.00
CA SER A 73 17.19 6.93 -21.71
C SER A 73 18.08 7.50 -22.81
N ILE A 74 17.54 7.58 -24.03
CA ILE A 74 18.24 8.13 -25.20
C ILE A 74 17.23 8.71 -26.19
N GLN A 75 17.43 9.94 -26.67
CA GLN A 75 16.63 10.55 -27.73
C GLN A 75 15.11 10.48 -27.45
N GLY A 76 14.68 10.74 -26.21
CA GLY A 76 13.27 10.65 -25.80
C GLY A 76 12.68 9.23 -25.70
N TYR A 77 13.48 8.18 -25.95
CA TYR A 77 13.16 6.82 -25.53
C TYR A 77 13.59 6.60 -24.09
N THR A 78 12.79 5.86 -23.34
CA THR A 78 13.19 5.27 -22.05
C THR A 78 12.87 3.80 -22.07
N PHE A 79 13.89 2.98 -21.89
CA PHE A 79 13.79 1.55 -21.69
C PHE A 79 14.00 1.27 -20.21
N GLY A 80 13.19 0.39 -19.62
CA GLY A 80 13.42 -0.05 -18.26
C GLY A 80 13.21 -1.55 -18.14
N VAL A 81 14.03 -2.19 -17.31
CA VAL A 81 13.92 -3.61 -16.94
C VAL A 81 14.12 -3.75 -15.44
N ARG A 82 13.36 -4.63 -14.81
CA ARG A 82 13.51 -5.03 -13.41
C ARG A 82 13.63 -6.53 -13.34
N PHE A 83 14.73 -6.99 -12.78
CA PHE A 83 14.94 -8.39 -12.43
C PHE A 83 14.52 -8.62 -10.98
N ASP A 84 13.66 -9.62 -10.76
CA ASP A 84 13.14 -9.97 -9.45
C ASP A 84 13.63 -11.37 -9.09
N MET A 85 14.07 -11.54 -7.85
CA MET A 85 14.44 -12.83 -7.29
C MET A 85 13.77 -13.00 -5.93
N PHE A 86 13.10 -14.13 -5.75
CA PHE A 86 12.51 -14.58 -4.50
C PHE A 86 13.10 -15.94 -4.16
N ASN A 87 13.61 -16.10 -2.95
CA ASN A 87 14.16 -17.35 -2.46
C ASN A 87 13.55 -17.66 -1.10
N ASN A 88 12.73 -18.71 -1.00
CA ASN A 88 11.99 -19.10 0.20
C ASN A 88 11.23 -17.94 0.89
N SER A 89 10.80 -16.95 0.09
CA SER A 89 10.16 -15.74 0.58
C SER A 89 8.81 -16.05 1.21
N ASN A 90 8.55 -15.54 2.41
CA ASN A 90 7.25 -15.57 3.07
C ASN A 90 6.41 -14.31 2.75
N LEU A 91 6.87 -13.47 1.82
CA LEU A 91 6.23 -12.20 1.48
C LEU A 91 4.93 -12.41 0.70
N ARG A 92 4.90 -13.33 -0.28
CA ARG A 92 3.67 -13.63 -1.05
C ARG A 92 2.62 -14.38 -0.22
N ASN A 93 3.07 -15.32 0.61
CA ASN A 93 2.23 -16.11 1.49
C ASN A 93 2.92 -16.25 2.86
N PRO A 94 2.40 -15.59 3.91
CA PRO A 94 2.97 -15.63 5.26
C PRO A 94 3.22 -17.01 5.86
N THR A 95 2.41 -18.02 5.49
CA THR A 95 2.48 -19.39 6.05
C THR A 95 3.22 -20.36 5.12
N GLY A 96 3.60 -19.92 3.93
CA GLY A 96 4.25 -20.72 2.92
C GLY A 96 5.56 -20.11 2.45
N SER A 97 6.09 -20.65 1.37
CA SER A 97 7.32 -20.17 0.75
C SER A 97 7.10 -19.96 -0.73
N TYR A 98 7.62 -18.85 -1.23
CA TYR A 98 7.64 -18.54 -2.64
C TYR A 98 9.10 -18.39 -3.11
N SER A 99 9.44 -19.15 -4.14
CA SER A 99 10.72 -19.05 -4.84
C SER A 99 10.46 -18.84 -6.32
N GLY A 100 11.18 -17.92 -6.93
CA GLY A 100 11.04 -17.59 -8.34
C GLY A 100 12.04 -16.53 -8.75
N VAL A 101 12.49 -16.59 -10.00
CA VAL A 101 13.50 -15.67 -10.54
C VAL A 101 13.16 -15.33 -11.97
N GLY A 102 13.26 -14.06 -12.34
CA GLY A 102 12.96 -13.65 -13.71
C GLY A 102 12.87 -12.14 -13.89
N ILE A 103 12.43 -11.74 -15.08
CA ILE A 103 12.13 -10.34 -15.38
C ILE A 103 10.78 -10.04 -14.75
N GLY A 104 10.80 -9.32 -13.62
CA GLY A 104 9.59 -8.86 -12.98
C GLY A 104 8.95 -7.73 -13.76
N ARG A 105 9.73 -6.86 -14.40
CA ARG A 105 9.17 -5.72 -15.12
C ARG A 105 10.00 -5.38 -16.34
N TRP A 106 9.35 -4.97 -17.41
CA TRP A 106 10.00 -4.28 -18.51
C TRP A 106 9.03 -3.25 -19.10
N PHE A 107 9.56 -2.17 -19.65
CA PHE A 107 8.77 -1.23 -20.42
C PHE A 107 9.62 -0.50 -21.45
N VAL A 108 8.95 -0.04 -22.50
CA VAL A 108 9.50 0.92 -23.46
C VAL A 108 8.57 2.11 -23.48
N LYS A 109 9.13 3.31 -23.33
CA LYS A 109 8.44 4.59 -23.39
C LYS A 109 9.06 5.45 -24.49
N LYS A 110 8.24 6.18 -25.24
CA LYS A 110 8.70 7.19 -26.20
C LYS A 110 7.77 8.39 -26.16
N THR A 111 8.37 9.56 -26.02
CA THR A 111 7.66 10.84 -26.18
C THR A 111 8.06 11.48 -27.52
N PHE A 112 7.09 11.85 -28.34
CA PHE A 112 7.29 12.55 -29.61
C PHE A 112 6.28 13.69 -29.75
N GLY A 113 6.78 14.93 -29.67
CA GLY A 113 5.93 16.12 -29.68
C GLY A 113 4.89 16.07 -28.56
N ARG A 114 3.61 15.93 -28.93
CA ARG A 114 2.45 15.89 -28.01
C ARG A 114 1.96 14.48 -27.70
N ILE A 115 2.65 13.43 -28.17
CA ILE A 115 2.25 12.04 -27.95
C ILE A 115 3.27 11.35 -27.03
N ASP A 116 2.75 10.65 -26.03
CA ASP A 116 3.50 9.77 -25.13
C ASP A 116 2.99 8.34 -25.29
N LEU A 117 3.86 7.45 -25.78
CA LEU A 117 3.57 6.03 -25.92
C LEU A 117 4.33 5.25 -24.86
N GLN A 118 3.69 4.24 -24.28
CA GLN A 118 4.38 3.27 -23.43
C GLN A 118 3.79 1.86 -23.62
N ALA A 119 4.66 0.86 -23.69
CA ALA A 119 4.29 -0.55 -23.76
C ALA A 119 5.11 -1.38 -22.76
N GLY A 120 4.55 -2.51 -22.32
CA GLY A 120 5.11 -3.40 -21.30
C GLY A 120 4.33 -3.32 -20.00
N TYR A 121 5.02 -3.32 -18.86
CA TYR A 121 4.42 -3.25 -17.53
C TYR A 121 4.28 -1.80 -17.06
N LEU A 122 3.03 -1.34 -17.07
CA LEU A 122 2.64 0.04 -16.83
C LEU A 122 2.20 0.21 -15.37
N TYR A 123 2.64 1.31 -14.78
CA TYR A 123 2.12 1.83 -13.53
C TYR A 123 1.47 3.18 -13.83
N ASP A 124 0.18 3.29 -13.56
CA ASP A 124 -0.63 4.49 -13.78
C ASP A 124 -1.89 4.41 -12.90
N GLN A 125 -2.58 5.53 -12.75
CA GLN A 125 -3.82 5.65 -11.99
C GLN A 125 -4.76 6.70 -12.60
N ILE A 126 -6.05 6.58 -12.34
CA ILE A 126 -7.04 7.61 -12.69
C ILE A 126 -7.57 8.23 -11.40
N GLY A 127 -7.53 9.58 -11.30
CA GLY A 127 -7.95 10.30 -10.10
C GLY A 127 -7.13 9.87 -8.88
N SER A 128 -7.81 9.60 -7.76
CA SER A 128 -7.18 9.03 -6.56
C SER A 128 -6.95 7.52 -6.63
N GLY A 129 -7.37 6.87 -7.71
CA GLY A 129 -7.26 5.42 -7.94
C GLY A 129 -8.54 4.64 -7.67
N LEU A 130 -9.69 5.31 -7.43
CA LEU A 130 -10.96 4.66 -7.09
C LEU A 130 -11.42 3.66 -8.14
N ILE A 131 -11.15 3.92 -9.43
CA ILE A 131 -11.56 3.04 -10.54
C ILE A 131 -10.41 2.25 -11.16
N PHE A 132 -9.17 2.74 -11.03
CA PHE A 132 -7.98 2.08 -11.54
C PHE A 132 -6.71 2.62 -10.88
N ARG A 133 -5.90 1.69 -10.35
CA ARG A 133 -4.55 1.97 -9.88
C ARG A 133 -3.65 0.74 -10.10
N SER A 134 -2.60 0.92 -10.88
CA SER A 134 -1.52 -0.06 -11.02
C SER A 134 -0.26 0.49 -10.35
N PHE A 135 0.28 -0.24 -9.37
CA PHE A 135 1.37 0.20 -8.51
C PHE A 135 2.16 -0.97 -7.93
N GLU A 136 3.30 -0.65 -7.32
CA GLU A 136 4.15 -1.58 -6.59
C GLU A 136 4.24 -1.16 -5.12
N THR A 137 3.94 -2.08 -4.22
CA THR A 137 4.20 -1.99 -2.78
C THR A 137 4.88 -3.28 -2.32
N ARG A 138 6.21 -3.30 -2.36
CA ARG A 138 7.04 -4.48 -2.00
C ARG A 138 6.73 -5.07 -0.63
N PRO A 139 6.58 -4.28 0.47
CA PRO A 139 6.28 -4.84 1.79
C PRO A 139 4.98 -5.67 1.84
N LEU A 140 4.02 -5.38 0.97
CA LEU A 140 2.76 -6.11 0.88
C LEU A 140 2.76 -7.20 -0.19
N PHE A 141 3.85 -7.36 -0.95
CA PHE A 141 3.89 -8.18 -2.17
C PHE A 141 2.87 -7.72 -3.23
N ILE A 142 2.54 -6.42 -3.26
CA ILE A 142 1.65 -5.88 -4.28
C ILE A 142 2.50 -5.43 -5.46
N ASP A 143 2.25 -6.04 -6.60
CA ASP A 143 2.74 -5.57 -7.89
C ASP A 143 1.71 -5.95 -8.94
N ASN A 144 0.79 -5.02 -9.18
CA ASN A 144 -0.35 -5.21 -10.04
C ASN A 144 -0.22 -4.41 -11.35
N ALA A 145 1.02 -4.26 -11.84
CA ALA A 145 1.31 -3.59 -13.10
C ALA A 145 0.35 -4.05 -14.22
N LEU A 146 -0.11 -3.11 -15.03
CA LEU A 146 -0.87 -3.44 -16.24
C LEU A 146 0.12 -3.83 -17.34
N TYR A 147 0.11 -5.10 -17.73
CA TYR A 147 0.88 -5.59 -18.87
C TYR A 147 0.12 -5.31 -20.16
N GLY A 148 0.57 -4.32 -20.93
CA GLY A 148 -0.12 -3.86 -22.12
C GLY A 148 0.48 -2.60 -22.72
N ALA A 149 -0.36 -1.70 -23.23
CA ALA A 149 0.06 -0.45 -23.84
C ALA A 149 -0.81 0.73 -23.38
N ARG A 150 -0.21 1.92 -23.33
CA ARG A 150 -0.90 3.20 -23.15
C ARG A 150 -0.44 4.23 -24.18
N VAL A 151 -1.37 5.11 -24.53
CA VAL A 151 -1.15 6.27 -25.40
C VAL A 151 -1.72 7.48 -24.68
N GLN A 152 -0.93 8.54 -24.56
CA GLN A 152 -1.40 9.84 -24.11
C GLN A 152 -1.14 10.89 -25.19
N TYR A 153 -2.11 11.79 -25.37
CA TYR A 153 -2.03 12.93 -26.26
C TYR A 153 -2.32 14.22 -25.49
N ASP A 154 -1.43 15.20 -25.62
CA ASP A 154 -1.61 16.53 -25.04
C ASP A 154 -2.44 17.43 -25.99
N LEU A 155 -3.70 17.66 -25.63
CA LEU A 155 -4.68 18.51 -26.32
C LEU A 155 -4.42 20.00 -25.98
N GLY A 156 -3.34 20.55 -26.52
CA GLY A 156 -2.93 21.93 -26.22
C GLY A 156 -2.08 22.01 -24.96
N LYS A 157 -2.24 23.07 -24.16
CA LYS A 157 -1.47 23.24 -22.90
C LYS A 157 -2.26 22.77 -21.68
N GLU A 158 -3.58 22.73 -21.80
CA GLU A 158 -4.51 22.61 -20.69
C GLU A 158 -5.02 21.18 -20.52
N TRP A 159 -5.22 20.43 -21.62
CA TRP A 159 -5.91 19.15 -21.60
C TRP A 159 -5.04 17.99 -22.06
N LYS A 160 -5.26 16.81 -21.49
CA LYS A 160 -4.58 15.56 -21.83
C LYS A 160 -5.58 14.43 -21.90
N ILE A 161 -5.52 13.64 -22.97
CA ILE A 161 -6.30 12.41 -23.10
C ILE A 161 -5.36 11.22 -23.07
N MET A 162 -5.69 10.18 -22.30
CA MET A 162 -4.89 8.98 -22.19
C MET A 162 -5.78 7.75 -22.28
N GLY A 163 -5.41 6.80 -23.14
CA GLY A 163 -6.04 5.49 -23.24
C GLY A 163 -5.04 4.38 -22.95
N PHE A 164 -5.51 3.30 -22.33
CA PHE A 164 -4.72 2.11 -22.06
C PHE A 164 -5.52 0.82 -22.27
N ALA A 165 -4.81 -0.28 -22.53
CA ALA A 165 -5.36 -1.62 -22.58
C ALA A 165 -4.31 -2.66 -22.19
N GLY A 166 -4.71 -3.72 -21.48
CA GLY A 166 -3.81 -4.79 -21.08
C GLY A 166 -4.44 -5.82 -20.14
N VAL A 167 -3.58 -6.63 -19.52
CA VAL A 167 -3.92 -7.61 -18.50
C VAL A 167 -3.15 -7.31 -17.22
N GLN A 168 -3.69 -7.70 -16.06
CA GLN A 168 -3.02 -7.43 -14.78
C GLN A 168 -1.94 -8.47 -14.49
N LYS A 169 -0.77 -8.01 -14.03
CA LYS A 169 0.35 -8.86 -13.58
C LYS A 169 0.00 -9.69 -12.33
N ASN A 170 0.56 -10.89 -12.23
CA ASN A 170 0.52 -11.77 -11.06
C ASN A 170 1.90 -12.42 -10.82
N ALA A 171 2.78 -11.76 -10.05
CA ALA A 171 4.20 -12.12 -9.95
C ALA A 171 4.85 -12.29 -11.34
N PHE A 172 5.36 -13.45 -11.73
CA PHE A 172 5.97 -13.65 -13.05
C PHE A 172 4.96 -13.99 -14.16
N ASP A 173 3.69 -14.21 -13.80
CA ASP A 173 2.59 -14.52 -14.72
C ASP A 173 1.61 -13.33 -14.85
N THR A 174 0.50 -13.55 -15.52
CA THR A 174 -0.61 -12.59 -15.66
C THR A 174 -1.93 -13.23 -15.26
N TYR A 175 -2.87 -12.44 -14.74
CA TYR A 175 -4.27 -12.83 -14.67
C TYR A 175 -4.89 -12.86 -16.08
N THR A 176 -6.00 -13.60 -16.24
CA THR A 176 -6.64 -13.84 -17.54
C THR A 176 -7.65 -12.76 -17.95
N GLY A 177 -8.12 -11.93 -17.01
CA GLY A 177 -9.05 -10.83 -17.31
C GLY A 177 -8.39 -9.66 -18.07
N ASN A 178 -9.18 -8.98 -18.90
CA ASN A 178 -8.74 -7.82 -19.68
C ASN A 178 -9.20 -6.50 -19.06
N LEU A 179 -8.35 -5.49 -19.12
CA LEU A 179 -8.62 -4.12 -18.68
C LEU A 179 -8.38 -3.13 -19.80
N LYS A 180 -9.31 -2.18 -19.94
CA LYS A 180 -9.19 -1.03 -20.84
C LYS A 180 -9.62 0.21 -20.10
N GLY A 181 -9.00 1.34 -20.39
CA GLY A 181 -9.40 2.59 -19.78
C GLY A 181 -9.10 3.80 -20.64
N LEU A 182 -9.82 4.87 -20.34
CA LEU A 182 -9.67 6.18 -20.95
C LEU A 182 -9.75 7.22 -19.83
N ARG A 183 -8.89 8.24 -19.87
CA ARG A 183 -9.01 9.42 -19.03
C ARG A 183 -8.82 10.68 -19.83
N LEU A 184 -9.54 11.73 -19.44
CA LEU A 184 -9.34 13.10 -19.89
C LEU A 184 -9.10 13.95 -18.66
N GLU A 185 -7.97 14.64 -18.61
CA GLU A 185 -7.56 15.51 -17.50
C GLU A 185 -7.26 16.90 -18.02
N GLY A 186 -7.65 17.91 -17.27
CA GLY A 186 -7.43 19.32 -17.57
C GLY A 186 -6.70 20.03 -16.43
N PHE A 187 -6.00 21.11 -16.75
CA PHE A 187 -5.49 22.08 -15.80
C PHE A 187 -5.80 23.49 -16.31
N LEU A 188 -6.67 24.21 -15.57
CA LEU A 188 -7.12 25.55 -15.89
C LEU A 188 -6.60 26.52 -14.83
N SER A 189 -5.85 27.53 -15.26
CA SER A 189 -5.37 28.63 -14.41
C SER A 189 -5.98 29.94 -14.88
N PHE A 190 -6.63 30.68 -13.99
CA PHE A 190 -7.32 31.93 -14.31
C PHE A 190 -6.44 33.18 -14.17
N GLY A 191 -5.11 33.00 -14.12
CA GLY A 191 -4.13 34.08 -14.03
C GLY A 191 -3.83 34.54 -12.60
N GLU A 192 -2.84 35.42 -12.44
CA GLU A 192 -2.39 35.88 -11.11
C GLU A 192 -3.43 36.79 -10.42
N GLU A 193 -4.25 37.53 -11.19
CA GLU A 193 -5.30 38.40 -10.66
C GLU A 193 -6.45 37.61 -10.01
N LYS A 194 -6.71 36.39 -10.49
CA LYS A 194 -7.71 35.47 -9.96
C LYS A 194 -6.98 34.19 -9.54
N PRO A 195 -6.53 34.07 -8.28
CA PRO A 195 -5.71 32.95 -7.78
C PRO A 195 -6.54 31.68 -7.58
N LEU A 196 -7.29 31.29 -8.61
CA LEU A 196 -8.12 30.10 -8.73
C LEU A 196 -7.48 29.19 -9.78
N THR A 197 -7.33 27.92 -9.43
CA THR A 197 -6.94 26.87 -10.36
C THR A 197 -7.92 25.70 -10.25
N LEU A 198 -8.19 25.04 -11.38
CA LEU A 198 -9.01 23.85 -11.46
C LEU A 198 -8.23 22.75 -12.18
N ALA A 199 -8.26 21.54 -11.63
CA ALA A 199 -7.74 20.35 -12.27
C ALA A 199 -8.86 19.31 -12.44
N PRO A 200 -9.80 19.52 -13.39
CA PRO A 200 -10.90 18.60 -13.63
C PRO A 200 -10.40 17.36 -14.38
N GLY A 201 -11.05 16.23 -14.14
CA GLY A 201 -10.83 15.02 -14.91
C GLY A 201 -12.02 14.08 -14.92
N ILE A 202 -12.08 13.26 -15.95
CA ILE A 202 -13.03 12.15 -16.09
C ILE A 202 -12.27 10.91 -16.52
N GLY A 203 -12.61 9.77 -15.92
CA GLY A 203 -12.04 8.47 -16.20
C GLY A 203 -13.10 7.43 -16.49
N PHE A 204 -12.78 6.49 -17.35
CA PHE A 204 -13.59 5.33 -17.67
C PHE A 204 -12.71 4.09 -17.69
N VAL A 205 -13.20 2.99 -17.12
CA VAL A 205 -12.51 1.69 -17.06
C VAL A 205 -13.51 0.60 -17.40
N ASN A 206 -13.12 -0.31 -18.27
CA ASN A 206 -13.83 -1.54 -18.56
C ASN A 206 -12.98 -2.73 -18.12
N ARG A 207 -13.60 -3.65 -17.40
CA ARG A 207 -13.04 -4.96 -17.08
C ARG A 207 -13.88 -6.06 -17.72
N THR A 208 -13.24 -6.94 -18.48
CA THR A 208 -13.86 -8.15 -19.03
C THR A 208 -13.29 -9.38 -18.32
N LEU A 209 -14.16 -10.19 -17.72
CA LEU A 209 -13.79 -11.49 -17.17
C LEU A 209 -13.43 -12.48 -18.27
N SER A 210 -12.50 -13.38 -17.99
CA SER A 210 -12.24 -14.55 -18.84
C SER A 210 -13.33 -15.61 -18.66
N ASP A 211 -13.46 -16.49 -19.65
CA ASP A 211 -14.39 -17.63 -19.58
C ASP A 211 -14.07 -18.53 -18.38
N GLU A 212 -12.78 -18.73 -18.07
CA GLU A 212 -12.32 -19.50 -16.91
C GLU A 212 -12.83 -18.91 -15.59
N ASN A 213 -12.66 -17.59 -15.39
CA ASN A 213 -13.12 -16.92 -14.17
C ASN A 213 -14.64 -16.95 -14.07
N MET A 214 -15.33 -16.83 -15.21
CA MET A 214 -16.78 -16.89 -15.30
C MET A 214 -17.31 -18.28 -14.97
N GLU A 215 -16.68 -19.33 -15.47
CA GLU A 215 -17.08 -20.72 -15.20
C GLU A 215 -17.02 -21.03 -13.70
N ASN A 216 -15.99 -20.55 -12.99
CA ASN A 216 -15.90 -20.67 -11.54
C ASN A 216 -17.07 -19.99 -10.81
N VAL A 217 -17.47 -18.79 -11.26
CA VAL A 217 -18.65 -18.10 -10.72
C VAL A 217 -19.92 -18.89 -11.00
N ILE A 218 -20.12 -19.36 -12.24
CA ILE A 218 -21.30 -20.15 -12.63
C ILE A 218 -21.39 -21.43 -11.80
N ASN A 219 -20.26 -22.13 -11.60
CA ASN A 219 -20.21 -23.34 -10.78
C ASN A 219 -20.57 -23.06 -9.32
N ALA A 220 -20.13 -21.93 -8.76
CA ALA A 220 -20.57 -21.50 -7.43
C ALA A 220 -22.09 -21.22 -7.40
N LEU A 221 -22.62 -20.47 -8.37
CA LEU A 221 -24.04 -20.13 -8.45
C LEU A 221 -24.96 -21.34 -8.64
N ARG A 222 -24.49 -22.42 -9.28
CA ARG A 222 -25.24 -23.69 -9.37
C ARG A 222 -25.55 -24.30 -7.99
N THR A 223 -24.72 -24.01 -6.98
CA THR A 223 -24.93 -24.47 -5.60
C THR A 223 -25.88 -23.58 -4.80
N TYR A 224 -26.24 -22.39 -5.31
CA TYR A 224 -27.10 -21.45 -4.60
C TYR A 224 -28.57 -21.84 -4.78
N LEU A 225 -29.42 -21.45 -3.83
CA LEU A 225 -30.87 -21.52 -4.00
C LEU A 225 -31.36 -20.47 -5.00
N PRO A 226 -32.54 -20.64 -5.63
CA PRO A 226 -33.04 -19.72 -6.66
C PRO A 226 -33.07 -18.24 -6.25
N GLU A 227 -33.31 -17.95 -4.98
CA GLU A 227 -33.33 -16.59 -4.41
C GLU A 227 -31.96 -15.89 -4.39
N ASP A 228 -30.87 -16.64 -4.34
CA ASP A 228 -29.50 -16.11 -4.31
C ASP A 228 -28.82 -16.17 -5.70
N ARG A 229 -29.49 -16.77 -6.70
CA ARG A 229 -28.95 -16.87 -8.07
C ARG A 229 -29.16 -15.58 -8.85
N PHE A 230 -28.19 -15.25 -9.69
CA PHE A 230 -28.28 -14.18 -10.67
C PHE A 230 -27.59 -14.59 -11.97
N ASN A 231 -27.81 -13.84 -13.05
CA ASN A 231 -27.16 -14.07 -14.34
C ASN A 231 -25.86 -13.27 -14.41
N PRO A 232 -24.68 -13.92 -14.29
CA PRO A 232 -23.43 -13.20 -14.21
C PRO A 232 -23.08 -12.53 -15.56
N LEU A 233 -22.49 -11.33 -15.49
CA LEU A 233 -22.06 -10.55 -16.66
C LEU A 233 -20.53 -10.53 -16.76
N HIS A 234 -20.01 -10.67 -17.98
CA HIS A 234 -18.56 -10.62 -18.24
C HIS A 234 -17.98 -9.21 -18.08
N ASN A 235 -18.73 -8.21 -18.54
CA ASN A 235 -18.25 -6.83 -18.62
C ASN A 235 -18.77 -6.00 -17.46
N THR A 236 -17.84 -5.31 -16.81
CA THR A 236 -18.14 -4.28 -15.82
C THR A 236 -17.51 -2.98 -16.29
N TYR A 237 -18.24 -1.88 -16.10
CA TYR A 237 -17.83 -0.54 -16.47
C TYR A 237 -17.78 0.33 -15.22
N SER A 238 -16.72 1.10 -15.08
CA SER A 238 -16.57 2.07 -14.01
C SER A 238 -16.19 3.43 -14.57
N THR A 239 -16.79 4.47 -14.02
CA THR A 239 -16.53 5.87 -14.40
C THR A 239 -16.21 6.67 -13.14
N SER A 240 -15.33 7.66 -13.27
CA SER A 240 -15.02 8.60 -12.20
C SER A 240 -14.96 10.01 -12.74
N ILE A 241 -15.55 10.96 -12.02
CA ILE A 241 -15.36 12.40 -12.24
C ILE A 241 -14.65 12.97 -11.01
N TYR A 242 -13.63 13.78 -11.23
CA TYR A 242 -12.87 14.41 -10.15
C TYR A 242 -12.45 15.81 -10.51
N ASN A 243 -12.22 16.62 -9.48
CA ASN A 243 -11.66 17.94 -9.64
C ASN A 243 -10.85 18.33 -8.42
N THR A 244 -9.70 18.97 -8.65
CA THR A 244 -9.00 19.74 -7.62
C THR A 244 -9.24 21.22 -7.84
N LEU A 245 -9.92 21.88 -6.91
CA LEU A 245 -10.03 23.34 -6.86
C LEU A 245 -9.00 23.87 -5.88
N SER A 246 -8.15 24.80 -6.31
CA SER A 246 -7.27 25.54 -5.39
C SER A 246 -7.53 27.03 -5.48
N TYR A 247 -7.83 27.64 -4.34
CA TYR A 247 -8.04 29.08 -4.19
C TYR A 247 -7.27 29.61 -2.97
N ARG A 248 -6.18 30.34 -3.23
CA ARG A 248 -5.26 30.83 -2.17
C ARG A 248 -4.80 29.69 -1.24
N GLY A 249 -5.17 29.74 0.03
CA GLY A 249 -4.85 28.69 1.02
C GLY A 249 -5.83 27.52 1.06
N LEU A 250 -6.94 27.57 0.32
CA LEU A 250 -7.94 26.51 0.24
C LEU A 250 -7.63 25.58 -0.93
N THR A 251 -7.64 24.27 -0.69
CA THR A 251 -7.62 23.23 -1.71
C THR A 251 -8.77 22.27 -1.45
N TRP A 252 -9.60 22.00 -2.44
CA TRP A 252 -10.70 21.04 -2.36
C TRP A 252 -10.58 20.02 -3.49
N TYR A 253 -10.34 18.78 -3.12
CA TYR A 253 -10.45 17.63 -4.00
C TYR A 253 -11.82 16.97 -3.82
N SER A 254 -12.50 16.70 -4.93
CA SER A 254 -13.76 15.93 -4.95
C SER A 254 -13.68 14.89 -6.04
N GLU A 255 -14.08 13.66 -5.75
CA GLU A 255 -14.17 12.55 -6.69
C GLU A 255 -15.47 11.76 -6.46
N PHE A 256 -16.19 11.48 -7.53
CA PHE A 256 -17.34 10.58 -7.56
C PHE A 256 -17.07 9.46 -8.56
N ALA A 257 -17.13 8.22 -8.08
CA ALA A 257 -16.99 7.02 -8.90
C ALA A 257 -18.27 6.20 -8.89
N TYR A 258 -18.66 5.70 -10.06
CA TYR A 258 -19.76 4.76 -10.24
C TYR A 258 -19.25 3.51 -10.94
N LYS A 259 -19.78 2.35 -10.55
CA LYS A 259 -19.51 1.06 -11.15
C LYS A 259 -20.84 0.39 -11.50
N SER A 260 -20.95 -0.08 -12.74
CA SER A 260 -22.09 -0.90 -13.18
C SER A 260 -22.19 -2.18 -12.36
N ASP A 261 -23.22 -2.98 -12.63
CA ASP A 261 -23.34 -4.30 -12.03
C ASP A 261 -22.04 -5.10 -12.19
N ASP A 262 -21.49 -5.53 -11.06
CA ASP A 262 -20.24 -6.26 -10.98
C ASP A 262 -20.38 -7.41 -10.00
N ILE A 263 -19.69 -8.49 -10.30
CA ILE A 263 -19.68 -9.70 -9.50
C ILE A 263 -18.56 -9.58 -8.49
N PHE A 264 -18.87 -9.73 -7.21
CA PHE A 264 -17.88 -9.79 -6.15
C PHE A 264 -18.35 -10.72 -5.05
N PHE A 265 -17.41 -11.24 -4.26
CA PHE A 265 -17.74 -12.05 -3.09
C PHE A 265 -17.90 -11.15 -1.87
N ASN A 266 -19.07 -11.20 -1.25
CA ASN A 266 -19.37 -10.51 -0.01
C ASN A 266 -19.25 -11.52 1.16
N PRO A 267 -18.22 -11.45 2.01
CA PRO A 267 -18.02 -12.38 3.13
C PRO A 267 -19.07 -12.21 4.25
N PHE A 268 -19.80 -11.09 4.28
CA PHE A 268 -20.76 -10.76 5.32
C PHE A 268 -22.22 -10.99 4.87
N ALA A 269 -22.44 -11.26 3.59
CA ALA A 269 -23.78 -11.51 3.07
C ALA A 269 -24.30 -12.89 3.52
N ILE A 270 -25.54 -12.93 3.97
CA ILE A 270 -26.24 -14.17 4.32
C ILE A 270 -26.59 -14.91 3.03
N LYS A 271 -26.21 -16.18 2.96
CA LYS A 271 -26.55 -17.13 1.91
C LYS A 271 -27.61 -18.09 2.43
N THR A 272 -28.70 -18.24 1.70
CA THR A 272 -29.77 -19.18 2.06
C THR A 272 -29.35 -20.60 1.69
N GLU A 273 -29.57 -21.52 2.63
CA GLU A 273 -29.33 -22.95 2.44
C GLU A 273 -30.65 -23.72 2.57
N ILE A 274 -30.67 -25.00 2.15
CA ILE A 274 -31.86 -25.86 2.29
C ILE A 274 -32.31 -25.95 3.76
N VAL A 275 -31.35 -25.93 4.69
CA VAL A 275 -31.57 -25.88 6.13
C VAL A 275 -30.72 -24.77 6.72
N GLY A 276 -31.37 -23.71 7.21
CA GLY A 276 -30.72 -22.56 7.83
C GLY A 276 -30.08 -21.60 6.82
N SER A 277 -28.99 -20.95 7.24
CA SER A 277 -28.24 -20.01 6.40
C SER A 277 -26.74 -20.09 6.72
N SER A 278 -25.93 -19.69 5.74
CA SER A 278 -24.48 -19.54 5.88
C SER A 278 -24.07 -18.10 5.60
N ILE A 279 -22.82 -17.74 5.90
CA ILE A 279 -22.26 -16.42 5.59
C ILE A 279 -21.29 -16.53 4.41
N GLY A 280 -21.28 -15.51 3.56
CA GLY A 280 -20.41 -15.44 2.40
C GLY A 280 -21.07 -15.91 1.11
N LYS A 281 -21.36 -14.98 0.20
CA LYS A 281 -21.84 -15.31 -1.15
C LYS A 281 -21.33 -14.35 -2.21
N PHE A 282 -21.39 -14.80 -3.46
CA PHE A 282 -21.29 -13.90 -4.59
C PHE A 282 -22.54 -13.04 -4.66
N GLU A 283 -22.34 -11.75 -4.91
CA GLU A 283 -23.40 -10.80 -5.22
C GLU A 283 -23.09 -10.12 -6.54
N GLN A 284 -24.13 -9.63 -7.21
CA GLN A 284 -24.01 -8.77 -8.38
C GLN A 284 -24.77 -7.47 -8.13
N LYS A 285 -24.01 -6.40 -7.88
CA LYS A 285 -24.57 -5.08 -7.52
C LYS A 285 -23.79 -3.97 -8.20
N LYS A 286 -24.45 -2.84 -8.40
CA LYS A 286 -23.83 -1.55 -8.74
C LYS A 286 -23.09 -1.00 -7.53
N GLY A 287 -22.02 -0.24 -7.77
CA GLY A 287 -21.23 0.38 -6.71
C GLY A 287 -21.09 1.88 -6.88
N THR A 288 -20.95 2.59 -5.76
CA THR A 288 -20.56 4.01 -5.75
C THR A 288 -19.47 4.30 -4.74
N VAL A 289 -18.61 5.28 -5.06
CA VAL A 289 -17.71 5.91 -4.09
C VAL A 289 -17.79 7.42 -4.24
N ILE A 290 -17.91 8.11 -3.12
CA ILE A 290 -17.72 9.56 -3.03
C ILE A 290 -16.52 9.79 -2.15
N TYR A 291 -15.54 10.59 -2.60
CA TYR A 291 -14.41 11.01 -1.79
C TYR A 291 -14.24 12.53 -1.89
N ASN A 292 -14.12 13.19 -0.75
CA ASN A 292 -13.88 14.62 -0.65
C ASN A 292 -12.73 14.87 0.33
N SER A 293 -11.83 15.78 -0.02
CA SER A 293 -10.74 16.24 0.84
C SER A 293 -10.63 17.76 0.72
N VAL A 294 -10.87 18.45 1.83
CA VAL A 294 -10.82 19.91 1.91
C VAL A 294 -9.68 20.30 2.84
N SER A 295 -8.70 21.02 2.33
CA SER A 295 -7.54 21.51 3.08
C SER A 295 -7.49 23.03 3.07
N LEU A 296 -7.28 23.63 4.23
CA LEU A 296 -7.20 25.08 4.41
C LEU A 296 -5.93 25.45 5.18
N ALA A 297 -5.07 26.24 4.57
CA ALA A 297 -3.88 26.81 5.16
C ALA A 297 -4.04 28.33 5.36
N LEU A 298 -4.10 28.77 6.62
CA LEU A 298 -4.24 30.17 7.01
C LEU A 298 -3.16 30.54 8.03
N GLY A 299 -2.05 31.10 7.54
CA GLY A 299 -0.94 31.52 8.38
C GLY A 299 -0.33 30.35 9.17
N GLY A 300 -0.56 30.33 10.49
CA GLY A 300 -0.10 29.25 11.37
C GLY A 300 -1.05 28.05 11.48
N LEU A 301 -2.29 28.15 10.96
CA LEU A 301 -3.30 27.11 11.01
C LEU A 301 -3.33 26.30 9.71
N GLY A 302 -3.28 24.98 9.83
CA GLY A 302 -3.60 24.03 8.77
C GLY A 302 -4.75 23.14 9.21
N LEU A 303 -5.83 23.10 8.43
CA LEU A 303 -6.98 22.23 8.64
C LEU A 303 -7.13 21.32 7.42
N THR A 304 -7.46 20.05 7.64
CA THR A 304 -7.82 19.10 6.60
C THR A 304 -9.02 18.30 7.05
N ALA A 305 -10.08 18.29 6.26
CA ALA A 305 -11.29 17.52 6.48
C ALA A 305 -11.53 16.60 5.29
N GLU A 306 -11.73 15.32 5.54
CA GLU A 306 -11.94 14.30 4.53
C GLU A 306 -13.18 13.48 4.83
N MET A 307 -13.89 13.11 3.78
CA MET A 307 -15.07 12.25 3.85
C MET A 307 -15.03 11.26 2.70
N LYS A 308 -15.35 9.99 2.99
CA LYS A 308 -15.50 8.96 1.99
C LYS A 308 -16.73 8.11 2.27
N ARG A 309 -17.56 7.88 1.26
CA ARG A 309 -18.64 6.90 1.26
C ARG A 309 -18.33 5.83 0.23
N THR A 310 -18.37 4.56 0.60
CA THR A 310 -18.17 3.41 -0.29
C THR A 310 -19.34 2.46 -0.16
N GLU A 311 -19.91 2.05 -1.30
CA GLU A 311 -20.99 1.08 -1.37
C GLU A 311 -20.74 0.11 -2.53
N ASN A 312 -20.66 -1.19 -2.26
CA ASN A 312 -20.52 -2.28 -3.22
C ASN A 312 -19.44 -2.06 -4.30
N PHE A 313 -18.30 -1.48 -3.90
CA PHE A 313 -17.20 -1.06 -4.78
C PHE A 313 -15.96 -1.96 -4.74
N SER A 314 -16.13 -3.25 -4.39
CA SER A 314 -15.08 -4.25 -4.58
C SER A 314 -14.79 -4.42 -6.07
N PHE A 315 -13.60 -4.05 -6.56
CA PHE A 315 -13.29 -4.12 -7.99
C PHE A 315 -12.00 -4.89 -8.25
N ARG A 316 -12.16 -6.11 -8.79
CA ARG A 316 -11.08 -7.07 -9.01
C ARG A 316 -11.08 -7.61 -10.42
N ILE A 317 -9.89 -8.01 -10.88
CA ILE A 317 -9.70 -8.64 -12.20
C ILE A 317 -10.32 -10.03 -12.26
N ASP A 318 -10.43 -10.69 -11.10
CA ASP A 318 -11.05 -11.99 -10.91
C ASP A 318 -11.85 -11.96 -9.58
N PRO A 319 -13.17 -12.16 -9.62
CA PRO A 319 -14.03 -12.14 -8.42
C PRO A 319 -13.81 -13.35 -7.50
N ASN A 320 -13.14 -14.40 -7.98
CA ASN A 320 -12.82 -15.59 -7.19
C ASN A 320 -11.64 -15.35 -6.22
N LEU A 321 -10.87 -14.27 -6.42
CA LEU A 321 -9.76 -13.91 -5.55
C LEU A 321 -10.23 -13.26 -4.24
N ARG A 322 -9.33 -13.27 -3.24
CA ARG A 322 -9.58 -12.74 -1.89
C ARG A 322 -8.40 -11.88 -1.43
N LEU A 323 -8.59 -11.17 -0.32
CA LEU A 323 -7.57 -10.34 0.35
C LEU A 323 -6.98 -9.29 -0.62
N ILE A 324 -5.66 -9.24 -0.78
CA ILE A 324 -4.97 -8.21 -1.58
C ILE A 324 -4.79 -8.60 -3.07
N ARG A 325 -5.30 -9.77 -3.49
CA ARG A 325 -5.06 -10.30 -4.84
C ARG A 325 -6.05 -9.76 -5.87
N GLY A 326 -5.55 -9.41 -7.04
CA GLY A 326 -6.37 -9.03 -8.18
C GLY A 326 -7.08 -7.68 -8.07
N LEU A 327 -6.69 -6.82 -7.13
CA LEU A 327 -7.27 -5.49 -6.95
C LEU A 327 -7.00 -4.62 -8.18
N ILE A 328 -8.06 -4.07 -8.79
CA ILE A 328 -7.96 -3.11 -9.90
C ILE A 328 -7.88 -1.68 -9.35
N ASN A 329 -8.64 -1.41 -8.29
CA ASN A 329 -8.75 -0.11 -7.68
C ASN A 329 -7.97 0.00 -6.37
N TYR A 330 -7.88 1.24 -5.90
CA TYR A 330 -7.36 1.62 -4.60
C TYR A 330 -8.35 2.55 -3.92
N LEU A 331 -8.88 2.13 -2.78
CA LEU A 331 -9.76 2.96 -1.96
C LEU A 331 -8.94 3.68 -0.90
N VAL A 332 -9.03 5.01 -0.87
CA VAL A 332 -8.27 5.83 0.08
C VAL A 332 -8.75 5.53 1.51
N PRO A 333 -7.87 5.10 2.44
CA PRO A 333 -8.26 4.94 3.84
C PRO A 333 -8.36 6.31 4.53
N LEU A 334 -9.39 6.51 5.36
CA LEU A 334 -9.53 7.75 6.16
C LEU A 334 -9.20 7.51 7.63
N ASN A 335 -7.97 7.06 7.87
CA ASN A 335 -7.37 6.96 9.19
C ASN A 335 -5.97 7.56 9.16
N ARG A 336 -5.49 8.02 10.32
CA ARG A 336 -4.11 8.48 10.43
C ARG A 336 -3.14 7.32 10.22
N GLN A 337 -2.15 7.52 9.36
CA GLN A 337 -1.03 6.59 9.21
C GLN A 337 -0.03 6.84 10.34
N ASN A 338 -0.21 6.11 11.44
CA ASN A 338 0.63 6.20 12.62
C ASN A 338 2.01 5.59 12.37
N THR A 339 3.06 6.24 12.88
CA THR A 339 4.46 5.81 12.71
C THR A 339 5.04 5.14 13.96
N TYR A 340 4.45 5.36 15.13
CA TYR A 340 4.94 4.78 16.39
C TYR A 340 4.46 3.34 16.55
N ARG A 341 5.33 2.49 17.11
CA ARG A 341 5.09 1.03 17.19
C ARG A 341 3.75 0.61 17.82
N LEU A 342 3.34 1.23 18.93
CA LEU A 342 2.07 0.89 19.58
C LEU A 342 0.90 1.62 18.92
N THR A 343 1.04 2.89 18.52
CA THR A 343 -0.08 3.62 17.89
C THR A 343 -0.45 3.09 16.50
N ALA A 344 0.49 2.42 15.81
CA ALA A 344 0.26 1.78 14.51
C ALA A 344 -0.27 0.34 14.61
N ARG A 345 -0.38 -0.23 15.83
CA ARG A 345 -0.70 -1.66 16.04
C ARG A 345 -2.06 -2.07 15.45
N TYR A 346 -3.04 -1.18 15.52
CA TYR A 346 -4.38 -1.40 14.99
C TYR A 346 -4.66 -0.38 13.89
N SER A 347 -4.45 -0.81 12.65
CA SER A 347 -4.70 0.01 11.46
C SER A 347 -5.87 -0.58 10.66
N PRO A 348 -6.90 0.21 10.32
CA PRO A 348 -8.04 -0.27 9.55
C PRO A 348 -7.68 -0.42 8.07
N ALA A 349 -8.24 -1.45 7.44
CA ALA A 349 -8.25 -1.56 5.98
C ALA A 349 -9.44 -0.79 5.41
N ALA A 350 -9.29 -0.15 4.26
CA ALA A 350 -10.45 0.44 3.58
C ALA A 350 -11.43 -0.67 3.20
N GLN A 351 -12.70 -0.54 3.60
CA GLN A 351 -13.76 -1.47 3.25
C GLN A 351 -14.31 -1.15 1.86
N ASP A 352 -14.52 -2.20 1.07
CA ASP A 352 -14.95 -2.10 -0.33
C ASP A 352 -16.45 -2.40 -0.53
N ILE A 353 -17.15 -2.86 0.51
CA ILE A 353 -18.58 -3.22 0.45
C ILE A 353 -19.45 -2.14 1.10
N SER A 354 -19.13 -1.71 2.31
CA SER A 354 -19.94 -0.75 3.08
C SER A 354 -19.01 0.07 3.99
N GLU A 355 -18.86 1.36 3.69
CA GLU A 355 -18.04 2.27 4.50
C GLU A 355 -18.57 3.70 4.45
N MET A 356 -18.74 4.32 5.61
CA MET A 356 -18.82 5.77 5.78
C MET A 356 -17.67 6.21 6.67
N ALA A 357 -16.79 7.04 6.14
CA ALA A 357 -15.56 7.43 6.80
C ALA A 357 -15.37 8.95 6.80
N TYR A 358 -14.86 9.47 7.90
CA TYR A 358 -14.55 10.88 8.13
C TYR A 358 -13.20 11.01 8.80
N SER A 359 -12.39 11.98 8.37
CA SER A 359 -11.13 12.33 9.03
C SER A 359 -11.02 13.84 9.12
N PHE A 360 -10.57 14.34 10.26
CA PHE A 360 -10.32 15.75 10.51
C PHE A 360 -8.95 15.91 11.15
N ASP A 361 -8.02 16.59 10.48
CA ASP A 361 -6.69 16.94 10.98
C ASP A 361 -6.61 18.46 11.17
N ALA A 362 -6.18 18.90 12.33
CA ALA A 362 -5.97 20.31 12.66
C ALA A 362 -4.60 20.50 13.27
N ARG A 363 -3.73 21.25 12.58
CA ARG A 363 -2.41 21.63 13.06
C ARG A 363 -2.33 23.14 13.25
N TYR A 364 -1.93 23.58 14.43
CA TYR A 364 -1.66 24.98 14.71
C TYR A 364 -0.22 25.21 15.16
N LYS A 365 0.46 26.13 14.48
CA LYS A 365 1.83 26.54 14.77
C LYS A 365 1.83 27.85 15.55
N PHE A 366 1.94 27.75 16.88
CA PHE A 366 2.05 28.90 17.78
C PHE A 366 3.35 29.69 17.56
N SER A 367 4.44 29.01 17.22
CA SER A 367 5.73 29.65 16.96
C SER A 367 6.63 28.78 16.07
N LYS A 368 7.86 29.24 15.77
CA LYS A 368 8.86 28.40 15.10
C LYS A 368 9.27 27.18 15.94
N SER A 369 9.05 27.22 17.25
CA SER A 369 9.43 26.15 18.19
C SER A 369 8.27 25.29 18.66
N LEU A 370 7.04 25.78 18.67
CA LEU A 370 5.88 25.06 19.21
C LEU A 370 4.78 24.91 18.16
N SER A 371 4.31 23.68 17.97
CA SER A 371 3.08 23.39 17.23
C SER A 371 2.31 22.26 17.88
N VAL A 372 0.98 22.31 17.75
CA VAL A 372 0.07 21.26 18.21
C VAL A 372 -0.70 20.72 17.00
N LEU A 373 -1.01 19.43 17.02
CA LEU A 373 -1.90 18.76 16.08
C LEU A 373 -2.93 17.94 16.84
N GLY A 374 -4.17 17.97 16.35
CA GLY A 374 -5.22 17.03 16.71
C GLY A 374 -5.74 16.36 15.45
N ASN A 375 -5.97 15.06 15.49
CA ASN A 375 -6.64 14.30 14.46
C ASN A 375 -7.82 13.53 15.06
N PHE A 376 -8.93 13.49 14.33
CA PHE A 376 -10.08 12.66 14.62
C PHE A 376 -10.42 11.87 13.36
N SER A 377 -10.46 10.54 13.47
CA SER A 377 -10.90 9.65 12.38
C SER A 377 -12.07 8.80 12.86
N HIS A 378 -13.10 8.64 12.05
CA HIS A 378 -14.27 7.82 12.36
C HIS A 378 -14.72 7.08 11.11
N VAL A 379 -14.84 5.75 11.22
CA VAL A 379 -15.30 4.86 10.18
C VAL A 379 -16.43 3.99 10.73
N SER A 380 -17.55 3.97 10.03
CA SER A 380 -18.66 3.06 10.24
C SER A 380 -18.99 2.32 8.95
N ASP A 381 -19.84 1.31 9.02
CA ASP A 381 -20.56 0.87 7.84
C ASP A 381 -21.68 1.87 7.49
N LEU A 382 -22.43 1.61 6.42
CA LEU A 382 -23.56 2.44 6.00
C LEU A 382 -24.79 2.32 6.92
N ASP A 383 -24.82 1.32 7.80
CA ASP A 383 -25.86 1.08 8.80
C ASP A 383 -25.53 1.72 10.17
N ASN A 384 -24.46 2.53 10.23
CA ASN A 384 -23.92 3.22 11.41
C ASN A 384 -23.30 2.32 12.50
N ASN A 385 -22.93 1.08 12.19
CA ASN A 385 -22.13 0.27 13.10
C ASN A 385 -20.67 0.74 13.11
N LEU A 386 -20.10 0.92 14.29
CA LEU A 386 -18.73 1.42 14.45
C LEU A 386 -17.70 0.36 13.98
N LEU A 387 -16.85 0.75 13.03
CA LEU A 387 -15.72 -0.06 12.56
C LEU A 387 -14.40 0.43 13.15
N TYR A 388 -14.16 1.75 13.09
CA TYR A 388 -12.94 2.37 13.59
C TYR A 388 -13.20 3.76 14.14
N ARG A 389 -12.54 4.12 15.24
CA ARG A 389 -12.48 5.50 15.73
C ARG A 389 -11.11 5.78 16.31
N GLU A 390 -10.56 6.95 16.00
CA GLU A 390 -9.29 7.41 16.53
C GLU A 390 -9.39 8.89 16.92
N VAL A 391 -8.88 9.22 18.10
CA VAL A 391 -8.52 10.57 18.49
C VAL A 391 -7.02 10.58 18.75
N PHE A 392 -6.26 11.32 17.96
CA PHE A 392 -4.81 11.43 18.08
C PHE A 392 -4.40 12.87 18.34
N THR A 393 -3.49 13.07 19.27
CA THR A 393 -2.94 14.40 19.59
C THR A 393 -1.42 14.38 19.50
N GLU A 394 -0.83 15.50 19.13
CA GLU A 394 0.62 15.69 19.03
C GLU A 394 0.99 17.11 19.46
N ILE A 395 1.98 17.21 20.33
CA ILE A 395 2.65 18.46 20.70
C ILE A 395 4.10 18.31 20.27
N LEU A 396 4.55 19.23 19.43
CA LEU A 396 5.92 19.32 18.96
C LEU A 396 6.57 20.58 19.53
N TYR A 397 7.62 20.40 20.33
CA TYR A 397 8.41 21.49 20.90
C TYR A 397 9.90 21.36 20.53
N LYS A 398 10.49 22.44 20.01
CA LYS A 398 11.90 22.51 19.58
C LYS A 398 12.64 23.57 20.37
N TYR A 399 13.66 23.18 21.12
CA TYR A 399 14.48 24.12 21.88
C TYR A 399 15.85 24.35 21.22
N LYS A 400 16.07 25.59 20.76
CA LYS A 400 17.36 26.10 20.22
C LYS A 400 18.06 25.17 19.21
N ARG A 401 17.31 24.34 18.46
CA ARG A 401 17.84 23.27 17.59
C ARG A 401 18.70 22.21 18.30
N LYS A 402 18.80 22.25 19.63
CA LYS A 402 19.59 21.32 20.46
C LYS A 402 18.78 20.08 20.82
N TRP A 403 17.50 20.26 21.14
CA TRP A 403 16.60 19.14 21.35
C TRP A 403 15.20 19.41 20.81
N GLN A 404 14.49 18.33 20.49
CA GLN A 404 13.11 18.32 20.03
C GLN A 404 12.35 17.26 20.83
N LEU A 405 11.17 17.64 21.31
CA LEU A 405 10.21 16.77 21.96
C LEU A 405 8.96 16.68 21.09
N THR A 406 8.49 15.46 20.84
CA THR A 406 7.19 15.15 20.27
C THR A 406 6.45 14.26 21.25
N THR A 407 5.27 14.64 21.69
CA THR A 407 4.50 13.84 22.66
C THR A 407 3.00 14.01 22.43
N GLY A 408 2.20 13.05 22.86
CA GLY A 408 0.77 13.12 22.76
C GLY A 408 0.10 11.86 23.27
N ILE A 409 -1.18 11.74 22.99
CA ILE A 409 -2.00 10.59 23.35
C ILE A 409 -2.90 10.20 22.18
N GLN A 410 -3.08 8.90 22.01
CA GLN A 410 -4.02 8.29 21.08
C GLN A 410 -5.10 7.54 21.87
N PHE A 411 -6.36 7.74 21.49
CA PHE A 411 -7.49 6.92 21.89
C PHE A 411 -8.04 6.22 20.65
N LEU A 412 -8.27 4.92 20.73
CA LEU A 412 -8.64 4.15 19.55
C LEU A 412 -9.64 3.04 19.88
N ASN A 413 -10.69 2.94 19.06
CA ASN A 413 -11.64 1.83 19.01
C ASN A 413 -11.45 1.11 17.66
N TYR A 414 -11.31 -0.21 17.68
CA TYR A 414 -11.05 -1.02 16.49
C TYR A 414 -11.91 -2.29 16.48
N ASN A 415 -12.69 -2.46 15.41
CA ASN A 415 -13.51 -3.64 15.20
C ASN A 415 -12.67 -4.79 14.62
N GLN A 416 -12.12 -5.59 15.53
CA GLN A 416 -11.26 -6.72 15.18
C GLN A 416 -12.04 -7.82 14.44
N GLU A 417 -13.35 -7.97 14.70
CA GLU A 417 -14.19 -8.95 14.02
C GLU A 417 -14.25 -8.70 12.51
N ILE A 418 -14.49 -7.45 12.10
CA ILE A 418 -14.58 -7.08 10.68
C ILE A 418 -13.21 -7.05 10.02
N TYR A 419 -12.21 -6.40 10.64
CA TYR A 419 -10.91 -6.20 9.99
C TYR A 419 -9.99 -7.43 10.02
N GLU A 420 -10.12 -8.30 11.03
CA GLU A 420 -9.33 -9.52 11.15
C GLU A 420 -10.13 -10.81 10.93
N GLN A 421 -11.43 -10.71 10.61
CA GLN A 421 -12.34 -11.85 10.39
C GLN A 421 -12.36 -12.85 11.56
N LYS A 422 -12.32 -12.33 12.79
CA LYS A 422 -12.39 -13.10 14.03
C LYS A 422 -13.79 -12.99 14.61
N SER A 423 -14.60 -14.03 14.47
CA SER A 423 -15.99 -13.97 14.96
C SER A 423 -16.06 -13.82 16.48
N GLU A 424 -17.06 -13.08 16.96
CA GLU A 424 -17.44 -12.96 18.38
C GLU A 424 -16.37 -12.29 19.27
N VAL A 425 -15.52 -11.42 18.72
CA VAL A 425 -14.55 -10.64 19.50
C VAL A 425 -15.06 -9.21 19.77
N PRO A 426 -14.88 -8.69 21.00
CA PRO A 426 -15.29 -7.33 21.32
C PRO A 426 -14.44 -6.27 20.58
N LEU A 427 -14.94 -5.04 20.51
CA LEU A 427 -14.16 -3.89 20.05
C LEU A 427 -12.90 -3.75 20.90
N VAL A 428 -11.75 -3.60 20.23
CA VAL A 428 -10.48 -3.32 20.90
C VAL A 428 -10.43 -1.84 21.24
N GLU A 429 -10.24 -1.54 22.52
CA GLU A 429 -10.12 -0.18 23.02
C GLU A 429 -8.71 0.04 23.54
N THR A 430 -8.05 1.09 23.05
CA THR A 430 -6.67 1.40 23.45
C THR A 430 -6.50 2.86 23.81
N VAL A 431 -5.64 3.08 24.81
CA VAL A 431 -5.13 4.40 25.17
C VAL A 431 -3.62 4.35 25.13
N VAL A 432 -3.01 5.18 24.28
CA VAL A 432 -1.58 5.17 24.00
C VAL A 432 -0.96 6.56 24.16
N PRO A 433 -0.51 6.93 25.37
CA PRO A 433 0.44 8.04 25.52
C PRO A 433 1.80 7.66 24.91
N TYR A 434 2.42 8.62 24.23
CA TYR A 434 3.74 8.45 23.64
C TYR A 434 4.63 9.67 23.85
N PHE A 435 5.93 9.42 23.86
CA PHE A 435 6.98 10.41 24.06
C PHE A 435 8.16 10.08 23.15
N ASP A 436 8.53 11.00 22.28
CA ASP A 436 9.70 10.92 21.38
C ASP A 436 10.58 12.15 21.59
N PHE A 437 11.82 11.91 22.03
CA PHE A 437 12.79 12.94 22.34
C PHE A 437 14.06 12.77 21.52
N LEU A 438 14.41 13.81 20.77
CA LEU A 438 15.63 13.89 19.98
C LEU A 438 16.57 14.91 20.60
N TYR A 439 17.76 14.48 21.02
CA TYR A 439 18.83 15.32 21.51
C TYR A 439 20.01 15.33 20.54
N LYS A 440 20.43 16.51 20.09
CA LYS A 440 21.58 16.71 19.21
C LYS A 440 22.79 17.13 20.03
N PHE A 441 23.79 16.26 20.15
CA PHE A 441 25.06 16.57 20.79
C PHE A 441 25.92 17.50 19.91
N SER A 442 25.85 17.31 18.59
CA SER A 442 26.53 18.13 17.59
C SER A 442 25.76 18.09 16.27
N SER A 443 26.26 18.77 15.24
CA SER A 443 25.71 18.67 13.88
C SER A 443 25.77 17.27 13.28
N LYS A 444 26.62 16.38 13.83
CA LYS A 444 26.85 15.01 13.32
C LYS A 444 26.40 13.91 14.28
N LYS A 445 26.06 14.23 15.53
CA LYS A 445 25.75 13.23 16.56
C LYS A 445 24.42 13.55 17.24
N ALA A 446 23.50 12.59 17.22
CA ALA A 446 22.19 12.73 17.86
C ALA A 446 21.74 11.42 18.51
N LEU A 447 20.98 11.53 19.59
CA LEU A 447 20.29 10.43 20.25
C LEU A 447 18.79 10.70 20.18
N ARG A 448 18.04 9.74 19.66
CA ARG A 448 16.57 9.70 19.71
C ARG A 448 16.15 8.64 20.71
N THR A 449 15.21 8.98 21.58
CA THR A 449 14.61 8.05 22.54
C THR A 449 13.10 8.12 22.43
N GLU A 450 12.46 6.98 22.34
CA GLU A 450 11.00 6.87 22.21
C GLU A 450 10.46 5.94 23.28
N PHE A 451 9.37 6.36 23.93
CA PHE A 451 8.66 5.59 24.95
C PHE A 451 7.17 5.64 24.68
N GLN A 452 6.52 4.48 24.76
CA GLN A 452 5.08 4.37 24.59
C GLN A 452 4.51 3.38 25.62
N TYR A 453 3.30 3.66 26.07
CA TYR A 453 2.52 2.75 26.89
C TYR A 453 1.16 2.57 26.23
N MET A 454 0.71 1.34 26.04
CA MET A 454 -0.63 1.03 25.54
C MET A 454 -1.41 0.31 26.63
N SER A 455 -2.51 0.89 27.05
CA SER A 455 -3.50 0.26 27.93
C SER A 455 -4.61 -0.34 27.10
N THR A 456 -4.88 -1.63 27.26
CA THR A 456 -6.04 -2.33 26.67
C THR A 456 -6.33 -3.61 27.45
N GLN A 457 -7.61 -3.97 27.51
CA GLN A 457 -8.09 -5.21 28.15
C GLN A 457 -8.38 -6.32 27.12
N GLN A 458 -8.40 -5.97 25.83
CA GLN A 458 -8.72 -6.86 24.72
C GLN A 458 -7.45 -7.39 24.03
N ASP A 459 -7.63 -8.30 23.06
CA ASP A 459 -6.60 -8.88 22.21
C ASP A 459 -5.35 -9.36 22.99
N PHE A 460 -4.17 -8.78 22.77
CA PHE A 460 -2.96 -9.18 23.49
C PHE A 460 -2.78 -8.56 24.88
N GLY A 461 -3.65 -7.64 25.30
CA GLY A 461 -3.51 -6.87 26.54
C GLY A 461 -2.52 -5.72 26.44
N SER A 462 -2.02 -5.24 27.57
CA SER A 462 -1.29 -3.97 27.66
C SER A 462 0.22 -4.09 27.35
N TRP A 463 0.80 -3.04 26.78
CA TRP A 463 2.17 -3.04 26.26
C TRP A 463 2.99 -1.84 26.72
N LEU A 464 4.29 -2.06 26.89
CA LEU A 464 5.31 -1.01 26.98
C LEU A 464 6.24 -1.10 25.77
N PHE A 465 6.66 0.04 25.24
CA PHE A 465 7.67 0.11 24.20
C PHE A 465 8.72 1.14 24.53
N GLY A 466 9.99 0.80 24.29
CA GLY A 466 11.12 1.70 24.40
C GLY A 466 12.07 1.54 23.22
N LEU A 467 12.62 2.65 22.71
CA LEU A 467 13.63 2.69 21.66
C LEU A 467 14.70 3.72 22.02
N MET A 468 15.95 3.38 21.75
CA MET A 468 17.09 4.28 21.72
C MET A 468 17.79 4.14 20.38
N GLU A 469 17.99 5.26 19.68
CA GLU A 469 18.66 5.31 18.39
C GLU A 469 19.77 6.37 18.42
N TYR A 470 21.01 5.94 18.23
CA TYR A 470 22.17 6.81 18.20
C TYR A 470 22.69 6.97 16.77
N SER A 471 22.58 8.18 16.25
CA SER A 471 23.00 8.56 14.90
C SER A 471 24.37 9.26 14.91
N MET A 472 25.29 8.76 14.09
CA MET A 472 26.61 9.33 13.81
C MET A 472 26.81 9.56 12.31
N ALA A 473 26.52 10.79 11.88
CA ALA A 473 26.70 11.20 10.50
C ALA A 473 28.19 11.20 10.10
N PRO A 474 28.53 10.86 8.84
CA PRO A 474 27.58 10.55 7.75
C PRO A 474 27.07 9.10 7.73
N ASN A 475 27.73 8.17 8.42
CA ASN A 475 27.63 6.76 8.02
C ASN A 475 26.84 5.85 8.96
N TRP A 476 26.81 6.09 10.28
CA TRP A 476 26.33 5.07 11.21
C TRP A 476 25.07 5.47 11.96
N VAL A 477 24.16 4.51 12.15
CA VAL A 477 23.04 4.60 13.09
C VAL A 477 22.95 3.27 13.84
N PHE A 478 22.87 3.33 15.17
CA PHE A 478 22.69 2.16 16.03
C PHE A 478 21.34 2.26 16.72
N GLU A 479 20.61 1.15 16.79
CA GLU A 479 19.28 1.09 17.40
C GLU A 479 19.18 -0.07 18.40
N VAL A 480 18.50 0.20 19.51
CA VAL A 480 18.08 -0.81 20.48
C VAL A 480 16.65 -0.48 20.86
N SER A 481 15.74 -1.44 20.73
CA SER A 481 14.37 -1.30 21.20
C SER A 481 13.84 -2.58 21.84
N GLY A 482 12.76 -2.43 22.59
CA GLY A 482 12.05 -3.52 23.22
C GLY A 482 10.58 -3.20 23.36
N MET A 483 9.73 -4.13 22.91
CA MET A 483 8.30 -4.11 23.19
C MET A 483 8.00 -5.20 24.23
N TYR A 484 7.41 -4.84 25.36
CA TYR A 484 7.16 -5.75 26.47
C TYR A 484 5.66 -5.86 26.75
N ASN A 485 5.14 -7.09 26.74
CA ASN A 485 3.77 -7.35 27.16
C ASN A 485 3.69 -7.41 28.69
N ILE A 486 3.06 -6.41 29.30
CA ILE A 486 3.02 -6.26 30.76
C ILE A 486 1.82 -6.93 31.41
N ASP A 487 0.72 -7.08 30.68
CA ASP A 487 -0.54 -7.68 31.11
C ASP A 487 -1.11 -8.55 29.97
N PRO A 488 -0.47 -9.69 29.68
CA PRO A 488 -0.84 -10.55 28.56
C PRO A 488 -2.19 -11.20 28.77
N LYS A 489 -3.06 -11.18 27.75
CA LYS A 489 -4.36 -11.88 27.75
C LYS A 489 -4.42 -13.10 26.84
N LYS A 490 -3.54 -13.18 25.83
CA LYS A 490 -3.50 -14.26 24.84
C LYS A 490 -2.50 -15.34 25.23
N LYS A 491 -2.88 -16.61 25.07
CA LYS A 491 -1.99 -17.77 25.24
C LYS A 491 -0.97 -17.84 24.09
N ASP A 492 0.27 -18.20 24.39
CA ASP A 492 1.27 -18.56 23.40
C ASP A 492 1.02 -19.98 22.82
N ALA A 493 1.88 -20.44 21.90
CA ALA A 493 1.79 -21.76 21.29
C ALA A 493 1.95 -22.92 22.28
N ARG A 494 2.42 -22.65 23.50
CA ARG A 494 2.53 -23.62 24.59
C ARG A 494 1.30 -23.61 25.49
N GLY A 495 0.31 -22.77 25.19
CA GLY A 495 -0.88 -22.57 26.00
C GLY A 495 -0.66 -21.69 27.23
N ILE A 496 0.50 -21.02 27.34
CA ILE A 496 0.91 -20.26 28.52
C ILE A 496 0.65 -18.77 28.28
N ILE A 497 0.09 -18.10 29.29
CA ILE A 497 0.01 -16.64 29.34
C ILE A 497 1.30 -16.14 30.00
N ALA A 498 2.23 -15.61 29.21
CA ALA A 498 3.54 -15.20 29.69
C ALA A 498 3.89 -13.76 29.30
N LYS A 499 4.45 -13.02 30.25
CA LYS A 499 5.04 -11.71 29.96
C LYS A 499 6.26 -11.92 29.08
N THR A 500 6.26 -11.29 27.91
CA THR A 500 7.26 -11.54 26.87
C THR A 500 7.85 -10.25 26.37
N LEU A 501 9.18 -10.19 26.30
CA LEU A 501 9.94 -9.12 25.68
C LEU A 501 10.24 -9.46 24.22
N TYR A 502 10.01 -8.47 23.36
CA TYR A 502 10.26 -8.50 21.93
C TYR A 502 11.37 -7.48 21.62
N PRO A 503 12.65 -7.85 21.79
CA PRO A 503 13.76 -6.95 21.56
C PRO A 503 14.11 -6.81 20.07
N THR A 504 14.69 -5.68 19.72
CA THR A 504 15.35 -5.44 18.43
C THR A 504 16.69 -4.74 18.67
N PHE A 505 17.73 -5.22 18.00
CA PHE A 505 19.06 -4.63 18.03
C PHE A 505 19.55 -4.49 16.61
N GLY A 506 20.06 -3.32 16.23
CA GLY A 506 20.38 -3.06 14.84
C GLY A 506 21.46 -2.03 14.63
N ALA A 507 22.07 -2.11 13.45
CA ALA A 507 22.94 -1.08 12.92
C ALA A 507 22.58 -0.80 11.46
N VAL A 508 22.67 0.47 11.08
CA VAL A 508 22.57 0.95 9.71
C VAL A 508 23.88 1.63 9.35
N PHE A 509 24.41 1.26 8.18
CA PHE A 509 25.59 1.86 7.58
C PHE A 509 25.22 2.48 6.23
N ASN A 510 25.49 3.78 6.07
CA ASN A 510 25.35 4.50 4.82
C ASN A 510 26.73 4.80 4.24
N LYS A 511 26.91 4.56 2.95
CA LYS A 511 28.10 4.95 2.19
C LYS A 511 27.68 5.37 0.79
N ASP A 512 27.87 6.65 0.49
CA ASP A 512 27.44 7.27 -0.76
C ASP A 512 25.94 7.00 -0.99
N ASN A 513 25.57 6.38 -2.11
CA ASN A 513 24.19 6.03 -2.43
C ASN A 513 23.75 4.66 -1.88
N ASN A 514 24.60 4.01 -1.08
CA ASN A 514 24.33 2.67 -0.55
C ASN A 514 23.91 2.76 0.92
N ARG A 515 22.84 2.05 1.27
CA ARG A 515 22.38 1.87 2.65
C ARG A 515 22.31 0.39 2.97
N PHE A 516 22.98 -0.01 4.04
CA PHE A 516 22.99 -1.37 4.57
C PHE A 516 22.40 -1.34 5.97
N ALA A 517 21.54 -2.29 6.29
CA ALA A 517 20.97 -2.42 7.62
C ALA A 517 20.94 -3.88 8.05
N LEU A 518 21.44 -4.15 9.26
CA LEU A 518 21.45 -5.48 9.86
C LEU A 518 20.79 -5.39 11.23
N ARG A 519 19.80 -6.24 11.48
CA ARG A 519 19.02 -6.25 12.72
C ARG A 519 18.80 -7.67 13.20
N PHE A 520 18.94 -7.90 14.50
CA PHE A 520 18.23 -8.98 15.17
C PHE A 520 16.86 -8.46 15.58
N VAL A 521 15.79 -9.18 15.24
CA VAL A 521 14.41 -8.78 15.50
C VAL A 521 13.65 -9.95 16.10
N LYS A 522 13.05 -9.73 17.26
CA LYS A 522 11.95 -10.55 17.79
C LYS A 522 10.68 -9.70 17.76
N GLN A 523 9.68 -10.11 17.00
CA GLN A 523 8.47 -9.35 16.69
C GLN A 523 7.23 -10.24 16.83
N VAL A 524 6.19 -9.68 17.45
CA VAL A 524 4.85 -10.28 17.55
C VAL A 524 4.14 -10.28 16.19
N GLU A 525 3.23 -11.23 15.99
CA GLU A 525 2.29 -11.21 14.85
C GLU A 525 1.39 -9.96 14.89
N GLY A 526 0.95 -9.51 13.71
CA GLY A 526 0.04 -8.38 13.59
C GLY A 526 -0.38 -8.11 12.15
N VAL A 527 -1.15 -7.05 11.95
CA VAL A 527 -1.59 -6.61 10.61
C VAL A 527 -0.71 -5.44 10.16
N VAL A 528 -0.15 -5.54 8.95
CA VAL A 528 0.59 -4.46 8.32
C VAL A 528 -0.26 -3.87 7.21
N CYS A 529 -0.47 -2.56 7.29
CA CYS A 529 -1.21 -1.80 6.29
C CYS A 529 -0.30 -0.83 5.56
N SER A 530 -0.49 -0.69 4.25
CA SER A 530 0.14 0.36 3.44
C SER A 530 -0.92 0.94 2.51
N GLY A 531 -1.27 2.20 2.75
CA GLY A 531 -2.33 2.87 1.99
C GLY A 531 -3.70 2.19 2.13
N GLY A 532 -4.04 1.68 3.32
CA GLY A 532 -5.38 1.11 3.55
C GLY A 532 -5.56 -0.30 2.99
N ILE A 533 -4.55 -0.86 2.34
CA ILE A 533 -4.48 -2.28 2.01
C ILE A 533 -3.65 -2.97 3.07
N CYS A 534 -4.23 -4.01 3.69
CA CYS A 534 -3.64 -4.67 4.83
C CYS A 534 -3.36 -6.15 4.55
N ARG A 535 -2.30 -6.67 5.19
CA ARG A 535 -1.94 -8.09 5.18
C ARG A 535 -1.52 -8.53 6.57
N LEU A 536 -1.80 -9.77 6.92
CA LEU A 536 -1.20 -10.42 8.08
C LEU A 536 0.34 -10.50 7.93
N GLU A 537 1.06 -10.05 8.96
CA GLU A 537 2.48 -10.34 9.18
C GLU A 537 2.61 -11.30 10.37
N PRO A 538 3.14 -12.51 10.15
CA PRO A 538 3.28 -13.51 11.20
C PRO A 538 4.40 -13.10 12.17
N ALA A 539 4.45 -13.75 13.34
CA ALA A 539 5.51 -13.53 14.30
C ALA A 539 6.90 -13.79 13.69
N PHE A 540 7.84 -12.89 13.96
CA PHE A 540 9.19 -12.95 13.43
C PHE A 540 10.23 -13.12 14.55
N SER A 541 11.15 -14.06 14.40
CA SER A 541 12.36 -14.14 15.24
C SER A 541 13.56 -14.47 14.37
N GLY A 542 14.61 -13.66 14.47
CA GLY A 542 15.86 -13.91 13.77
C GLY A 542 16.56 -12.65 13.29
N ILE A 543 17.30 -12.77 12.19
CA ILE A 543 18.13 -11.69 11.64
C ILE A 543 17.50 -11.18 10.35
N ARG A 544 17.36 -9.86 10.23
CA ARG A 544 16.97 -9.17 8.99
C ARG A 544 18.14 -8.35 8.47
N PHE A 545 18.48 -8.57 7.21
CA PHE A 545 19.40 -7.75 6.44
C PHE A 545 18.63 -7.04 5.33
N ASN A 546 18.87 -5.74 5.18
CA ASN A 546 18.32 -4.94 4.10
C ASN A 546 19.46 -4.14 3.46
N MET A 547 19.48 -4.09 2.13
CA MET A 547 20.40 -3.25 1.38
C MET A 547 19.67 -2.54 0.26
N ASN A 548 19.94 -1.26 0.10
CA ASN A 548 19.45 -0.45 -1.00
C ASN A 548 20.60 0.36 -1.61
N THR A 549 20.68 0.40 -2.93
CA THR A 549 21.65 1.21 -3.68
C THR A 549 20.98 1.83 -4.90
N ILE A 550 21.41 3.04 -5.26
CA ILE A 550 20.96 3.79 -6.42
C ILE A 550 22.20 4.26 -7.19
N PHE A 551 22.20 4.08 -8.51
CA PHE A 551 23.34 4.44 -9.37
C PHE A 551 22.91 4.99 -10.72
#